data_AF-A0A1X2EJI5-F1
#
_entry.id   AF-A0A1X2EJI5-F1
#
_cell.length_a   1.000
_cell.length_b   1.000
_cell.length_c   1.000
_cell.angle_alpha   90.00
_cell.angle_beta   90.00
_cell.angle_gamma   90.00
#
_symmetry.space_group_name_H-M   'P 1'
#
loop_
_entity.id
_entity.type
_entity.pdbx_description
1 polymer ?
#
loop_
_entity_poly.entity_id
_entity_poly.type
_entity_poly.pdbx_seq_one_letter_code
_entity_poly.pdbx_strand_id
1 'polypeptide(L)'
;MDIDGYVAAIAGAETEQEVCDRLTAAGYQAAIQDETVIIDDGTATAKADGGINKINDEFFLWCIYDQAGELSRCVARGPNGSCPPRR
;
A
#
# COMPACT_ATOMS: atom_id res chain seq x y z
N MET A 1 -8.01 12.65 4.13
CA MET A 1 -7.39 11.37 3.78
C MET A 1 -7.80 10.33 4.82
N ASP A 2 -8.51 9.28 4.42
CA ASP A 2 -8.93 8.18 5.31
C ASP A 2 -7.87 7.07 5.33
N ILE A 3 -6.76 7.34 6.00
CA ILE A 3 -5.58 6.46 5.96
C ILE A 3 -5.85 5.08 6.56
N ASP A 4 -6.66 5.01 7.63
CA ASP A 4 -6.98 3.74 8.29
C ASP A 4 -7.87 2.87 7.40
N GLY A 5 -8.80 3.49 6.66
CA GLY A 5 -9.62 2.81 5.66
C GLY A 5 -8.82 2.27 4.48
N TYR A 6 -7.90 3.06 3.92
CA TYR A 6 -7.01 2.59 2.85
C TYR A 6 -6.12 1.44 3.32
N VAL A 7 -5.54 1.57 4.51
CA VAL A 7 -4.73 0.52 5.14
C VAL A 7 -5.51 -0.78 5.29
N ALA A 8 -6.73 -0.70 5.83
CA ALA A 8 -7.58 -1.87 6.01
C ALA A 8 -7.94 -2.53 4.67
N ALA A 9 -8.18 -1.74 3.62
CA ALA A 9 -8.51 -2.24 2.29
C ALA A 9 -7.34 -2.97 1.62
N ILE A 10 -6.12 -2.43 1.70
CA ILE A 10 -4.98 -2.94 0.92
C ILE A 10 -4.14 -3.99 1.65
N ALA A 11 -4.29 -4.11 2.98
CA ALA A 11 -3.52 -5.06 3.77
C ALA A 11 -3.63 -6.49 3.23
N GLY A 12 -2.49 -7.13 3.00
CA GLY A 12 -2.41 -8.50 2.50
C GLY A 12 -2.82 -8.67 1.03
N ALA A 13 -3.03 -7.59 0.27
CA ALA A 13 -3.09 -7.68 -1.19
C ALA A 13 -1.70 -8.00 -1.74
N GLU A 14 -1.61 -8.84 -2.77
CA GLU A 14 -0.32 -9.26 -3.34
C GLU A 14 0.10 -8.40 -4.53
N THR A 15 -0.87 -7.94 -5.33
CA THR A 15 -0.64 -7.21 -6.59
C THR A 15 -1.36 -5.86 -6.59
N GLU A 16 -0.94 -4.95 -7.47
CA GLU A 16 -1.57 -3.64 -7.69
C GLU A 16 -3.04 -3.79 -8.10
N GLN A 17 -3.36 -4.83 -8.86
CA GLN A 17 -4.74 -5.14 -9.26
C GLN A 17 -5.59 -5.53 -8.06
N GLU A 18 -5.10 -6.41 -7.18
CA GLU A 18 -5.82 -6.76 -5.96
C GLU A 18 -6.01 -5.54 -5.04
N VAL A 19 -5.01 -4.67 -4.95
CA VAL A 19 -5.13 -3.40 -4.20
C VAL A 19 -6.27 -2.55 -4.78
N CYS A 20 -6.28 -2.36 -6.09
CA CYS A 20 -7.30 -1.56 -6.80
C CYS A 20 -8.70 -2.14 -6.60
N ASP A 21 -8.85 -3.47 -6.73
CA ASP A 21 -10.12 -4.17 -6.57
C ASP A 21 -10.65 -4.06 -5.13
N ARG A 22 -9.77 -4.23 -4.14
CA ARG A 22 -10.14 -4.14 -2.71
C ARG A 22 -10.49 -2.71 -2.30
N LEU A 23 -9.76 -1.70 -2.77
CA LEU A 23 -10.10 -0.29 -2.54
C LEU A 23 -11.46 0.07 -3.14
N THR A 24 -11.71 -0.38 -4.37
CA THR A 24 -13.00 -0.18 -5.04
C THR A 24 -14.14 -0.88 -4.29
N ALA A 25 -13.92 -2.11 -3.82
CA ALA A 25 -14.88 -2.84 -3.00
C ALA A 25 -15.15 -2.17 -1.64
N ALA A 26 -14.17 -1.46 -1.08
CA ALA A 26 -14.31 -0.66 0.13
C ALA A 26 -14.96 0.73 -0.12
N GLY A 27 -15.27 1.08 -1.37
CA GLY A 27 -15.96 2.31 -1.75
C GLY A 27 -15.05 3.48 -2.11
N TYR A 28 -13.74 3.26 -2.25
CA TYR A 28 -12.79 4.27 -2.70
C TYR A 28 -12.63 4.23 -4.22
N GLN A 29 -12.29 5.36 -4.83
CA GLN A 29 -11.90 5.36 -6.24
C GLN A 29 -10.43 4.93 -6.32
N ALA A 30 -10.14 3.90 -7.12
CA ALA A 30 -8.78 3.42 -7.31
C ALA A 30 -8.50 3.17 -8.79
N ALA A 31 -7.29 3.51 -9.23
CA ALA A 31 -6.81 3.23 -10.58
C ALA A 31 -5.31 2.94 -10.57
N ILE A 32 -4.85 2.06 -11.44
CA ILE A 32 -3.43 1.78 -11.62
C ILE A 32 -2.87 2.73 -12.67
N GLN A 33 -1.79 3.42 -12.35
CA GLN A 33 -1.04 4.29 -13.25
C GLN A 33 0.45 4.08 -12.98
N ASP A 34 1.22 3.73 -14.02
CA ASP A 34 2.67 3.55 -13.95
C ASP A 34 3.12 2.72 -12.73
N GLU A 35 2.52 1.53 -12.56
CA GLU A 35 2.80 0.59 -11.46
C GLU A 35 2.51 1.14 -10.05
N THR A 36 1.76 2.24 -9.97
CA THR A 36 1.30 2.87 -8.73
C THR A 36 -0.22 2.84 -8.70
N VAL A 37 -0.81 2.56 -7.53
CA VAL A 37 -2.27 2.71 -7.36
C VAL A 37 -2.59 4.12 -6.88
N ILE A 38 -3.35 4.85 -7.67
CA ILE A 38 -3.88 6.18 -7.34
C ILE A 38 -5.21 6.00 -6.63
N ILE A 39 -5.39 6.67 -5.48
CA ILE A 39 -6.57 6.56 -4.62
C ILE A 39 -7.27 7.92 -4.54
N ASP A 40 -8.59 7.94 -4.70
CA ASP A 40 -9.47 9.12 -4.65
C ASP A 40 -8.90 10.30 -5.45
N ASP A 41 -8.74 10.09 -6.76
CA ASP A 41 -8.23 11.07 -7.74
C ASP A 41 -6.88 11.73 -7.35
N GLY A 42 -6.03 11.00 -6.64
CA GLY A 42 -4.70 11.45 -6.25
C GLY A 42 -4.61 12.03 -4.84
N THR A 43 -5.65 11.83 -4.03
CA THR A 43 -5.60 12.12 -2.57
C THR A 43 -4.51 11.30 -1.88
N ALA A 44 -4.30 10.07 -2.34
CA ALA A 44 -3.21 9.21 -1.89
C ALA A 44 -2.70 8.32 -3.04
N THR A 45 -1.52 7.75 -2.87
CA THR A 45 -0.98 6.72 -3.76
C THR A 45 -0.47 5.54 -2.96
N ALA A 46 -0.68 4.31 -3.44
CA ALA A 46 -0.11 3.10 -2.86
C ALA A 46 0.92 2.50 -3.83
N LYS A 47 2.10 2.18 -3.30
CA LYS A 47 3.22 1.59 -4.04
C LYS A 47 3.72 0.34 -3.35
N ALA A 48 4.11 -0.65 -4.14
CA ALA A 48 4.81 -1.80 -3.65
C ALA A 48 6.22 -1.38 -3.18
N ASP A 49 6.62 -1.84 -2.01
CA ASP A 49 7.98 -1.70 -1.50
C ASP A 49 8.44 -3.03 -0.91
N GLY A 50 9.74 -3.26 -0.85
CA GLY A 50 10.28 -4.50 -0.32
C GLY A 50 11.80 -4.57 -0.35
N GLY A 51 12.36 -5.51 0.40
CA GLY A 51 13.80 -5.71 0.47
C GLY A 51 14.19 -6.69 1.56
N ILE A 52 15.48 -6.65 1.93
CA ILE A 52 16.05 -7.44 3.01
C ILE A 52 16.40 -6.50 4.17
N ASN A 53 15.94 -6.83 5.37
CA ASN A 53 16.19 -6.01 6.56
C ASN A 53 17.58 -6.31 7.18
N LYS A 54 17.91 -5.63 8.29
CA LYS A 54 19.22 -5.77 8.98
C LYS A 54 19.47 -7.15 9.60
N ILE A 55 18.44 -7.97 9.78
CA ILE A 55 18.57 -9.34 10.31
C ILE A 55 18.52 -10.39 9.19
N ASN A 56 18.61 -9.95 7.93
CA ASN A 56 18.57 -10.79 6.74
C ASN A 56 17.22 -11.46 6.46
N ASP A 57 16.13 -10.86 6.93
CA ASP A 57 14.76 -11.30 6.60
C ASP A 57 14.18 -10.44 5.48
N GLU A 58 13.50 -11.08 4.55
CA GLU A 58 12.74 -10.43 3.47
C GLU A 58 11.48 -9.76 4.02
N PHE A 59 11.14 -8.61 3.43
CA PHE A 59 9.90 -7.91 3.72
C PHE A 59 9.27 -7.40 2.42
N PHE A 60 7.93 -7.38 2.41
CA PHE A 60 7.10 -6.94 1.29
C PHE A 60 5.96 -6.08 1.85
N LEU A 61 5.82 -4.87 1.32
CA LEU A 61 4.92 -3.85 1.82
C LEU A 61 4.10 -3.22 0.70
N TRP A 62 2.93 -2.72 1.08
CA TRP A 62 2.29 -1.59 0.44
C TRP A 62 2.56 -0.35 1.25
N CYS A 63 3.14 0.66 0.63
CA CYS A 63 3.37 1.97 1.24
C CYS A 63 2.44 3.00 0.60
N ILE A 64 1.69 3.69 1.46
CA ILE A 64 0.72 4.73 1.12
C ILE A 64 1.39 6.07 1.33
N TYR A 65 1.39 6.89 0.28
CA TYR A 65 1.87 8.25 0.26
C TYR A 65 0.70 9.20 0.12
N ASP A 66 0.77 10.36 0.77
CA ASP A 66 -0.23 11.40 0.59
C ASP A 66 -0.01 12.18 -0.72
N GLN A 67 -0.85 13.20 -0.95
CA GLN A 67 -0.77 14.06 -2.13
C GLN A 67 0.53 14.87 -2.22
N ALA A 68 1.24 15.09 -1.11
CA ALA A 68 2.56 15.74 -1.10
C ALA A 68 3.69 14.76 -1.43
N GLY A 69 3.38 13.46 -1.56
CA GLY A 69 4.37 12.39 -1.73
C GLY A 69 5.05 11.98 -0.43
N GLU A 70 4.52 12.39 0.72
CA GLU A 70 5.05 11.99 2.02
C GLU A 70 4.49 10.63 2.43
N LEU A 71 5.37 9.77 2.95
CA LEU A 71 4.99 8.44 3.38
C LEU A 71 4.07 8.52 4.61
N SER A 72 2.82 8.10 4.45
CA SER A 72 1.83 8.11 5.52
C SER A 72 1.85 6.80 6.31
N ARG A 73 1.73 5.66 5.63
CA ARG A 73 1.63 4.33 6.26
C ARG A 73 2.16 3.23 5.35
N CYS A 74 2.71 2.17 5.93
CA CYS A 74 2.94 0.92 5.19
C CYS A 74 2.21 -0.23 5.89
N VAL A 75 1.81 -1.22 5.11
CA VAL A 75 1.21 -2.48 5.56
C VAL A 75 1.80 -3.67 4.81
N ALA A 76 1.67 -4.86 5.39
CA ALA A 76 2.13 -6.10 4.78
C ALA A 76 1.48 -6.34 3.40
N ARG A 77 2.30 -6.70 2.42
CA ARG A 77 1.88 -7.13 1.08
C ARG A 77 1.85 -8.66 1.00
N GLY A 78 0.69 -9.21 0.63
CA GLY A 78 0.49 -10.65 0.45
C GLY A 78 0.68 -11.49 1.72
N PRO A 79 0.65 -12.84 1.60
CA PRO A 79 0.77 -13.77 2.73
C PRO A 79 2.16 -13.78 3.38
N ASN A 80 3.19 -13.29 2.66
CA ASN A 80 4.58 -13.20 3.13
C ASN A 80 4.95 -11.78 3.59
N GLY A 81 3.98 -10.85 3.64
CA GLY A 81 4.26 -9.47 4.02
C GLY A 81 4.64 -9.36 5.49
N SER A 82 5.82 -8.81 5.76
CA SER A 82 6.28 -8.45 7.10
C SER A 82 6.46 -6.95 7.15
N CYS A 83 5.79 -6.26 8.08
CA CYS A 83 6.00 -4.83 8.30
C CYS A 83 7.10 -4.64 9.35
N PRO A 84 8.36 -4.36 8.97
CA PRO A 84 9.39 -4.11 9.95
C PRO A 84 9.01 -2.90 10.83
N PRO A 85 9.36 -2.90 12.12
CA PRO A 85 9.11 -1.75 12.99
C PRO A 85 9.75 -0.50 12.39
N ARG A 86 8.99 0.61 12.38
CA ARG A 86 9.45 1.92 11.90
C ARG A 86 10.77 2.27 12.60
N ARG A 87 11.80 2.62 11.83
CA ARG A 87 13.07 3.14 12.37
C ARG A 87 12.92 4.52 12.97
#